data_AF-A0A818VI53-F1
#
_entry.id   AF-A0A818VI53-F1
#
_cell.length_a   1.000
_cell.length_b   1.000
_cell.length_c   1.000
_cell.angle_alpha   90.00
_cell.angle_beta   90.00
_cell.angle_gamma   90.00
#
_symmetry.space_group_name_H-M   'P 1'
#
loop_
_entity.id
_entity.type
_entity.pdbx_description
1 polymer ?
#
loop_
_entity_poly.entity_id
_entity_poly.type
_entity_poly.pdbx_seq_one_letter_code
_entity_poly.pdbx_strand_id
1 'polypeptide(L)'
;MYKDNTIWTAVFYADKTAINNLVDIDPDIIHTRGAVGECPIHMLFLYGSDAHLEIARDLIIRFPFIVTQIYNKPIYYGENILHIAIVKRYTTMVEWLLSNEHLESYRQQLLTATATGDFFKIGQPSYYGETPLGFACCTNQWDMVEILLKYGADMDAVSKEENIEC
;
A
#
# COMPACT_ATOMS: atom_id res chain seq x y z
N MET A 1 -29.88 14.18 -3.89
CA MET A 1 -28.99 13.53 -2.91
C MET A 1 -27.60 14.02 -3.23
N TYR A 2 -27.11 15.04 -2.51
CA TYR A 2 -25.76 15.55 -2.72
C TYR A 2 -24.80 14.39 -2.43
N LYS A 3 -24.02 13.95 -3.42
CA LYS A 3 -22.82 13.16 -3.11
C LYS A 3 -21.97 14.08 -2.26
N ASP A 4 -21.69 13.69 -1.02
CA ASP A 4 -20.74 14.42 -0.19
C ASP A 4 -19.45 14.59 -0.99
N ASN A 5 -19.02 15.83 -1.24
CA ASN A 5 -17.85 16.14 -2.08
C ASN A 5 -16.56 15.95 -1.28
N THR A 6 -16.38 14.75 -0.73
CA THR A 6 -15.22 14.37 0.07
C THR A 6 -14.22 13.60 -0.78
N ILE A 7 -12.95 13.62 -0.36
CA ILE A 7 -11.93 12.79 -1.00
C ILE A 7 -12.32 11.30 -0.98
N TRP A 8 -12.99 10.84 0.08
CA TRP A 8 -13.44 9.46 0.23
C TRP A 8 -14.49 9.06 -0.80
N THR A 9 -15.49 9.91 -1.03
CA THR A 9 -16.51 9.67 -2.05
C THR A 9 -15.91 9.71 -3.45
N ALA A 10 -14.99 10.64 -3.72
CA ALA A 10 -14.31 10.73 -5.00
C ALA A 10 -13.43 9.49 -5.28
N VAL A 11 -12.67 9.03 -4.27
CA VAL A 11 -11.88 7.79 -4.34
C VAL A 11 -12.76 6.57 -4.54
N PHE A 12 -13.87 6.44 -3.81
CA PHE A 12 -14.80 5.32 -3.94
C PHE A 12 -15.35 5.16 -5.36
N TYR A 13 -15.58 6.27 -6.07
CA TYR A 13 -16.09 6.27 -7.44
C TYR A 13 -14.99 6.37 -8.53
N ALA A 14 -13.70 6.36 -8.16
CA ALA A 14 -12.59 6.67 -9.07
C ALA A 14 -12.82 7.97 -9.88
N ASP A 15 -13.37 9.01 -9.25
CA ASP A 15 -13.62 10.30 -9.89
C ASP A 15 -12.33 11.12 -9.93
N LYS A 16 -11.50 10.86 -10.96
CA LYS A 16 -10.21 11.54 -11.18
C LYS A 16 -10.34 13.07 -11.20
N THR A 17 -11.41 13.60 -11.79
CA THR A 17 -11.64 15.04 -11.87
C THR A 17 -11.92 15.63 -10.49
N ALA A 18 -12.82 15.01 -9.72
CA ALA A 18 -13.10 15.46 -8.36
C ALA A 18 -11.87 15.36 -7.45
N ILE A 19 -11.11 14.25 -7.54
CA ILE A 19 -9.86 14.08 -6.79
C ILE A 19 -8.88 15.20 -7.13
N ASN A 20 -8.60 15.45 -8.40
CA ASN A 20 -7.68 16.51 -8.82
C ASN A 20 -8.11 17.89 -8.33
N ASN A 21 -9.40 18.23 -8.47
CA ASN A 21 -9.91 19.51 -7.99
C ASN A 21 -9.73 19.68 -6.48
N LEU A 22 -9.99 18.63 -5.68
CA LEU A 22 -9.80 18.66 -4.23
C LEU A 22 -8.32 18.82 -3.85
N VAL A 23 -7.44 18.07 -4.53
CA VAL A 23 -6.00 18.09 -4.29
C VAL A 23 -5.35 19.41 -4.74
N ASP A 24 -5.89 20.05 -5.77
CA ASP A 24 -5.45 21.38 -6.22
C ASP A 24 -5.79 22.47 -5.21
N ILE A 25 -6.90 22.31 -4.48
CA ILE A 25 -7.33 23.23 -3.40
C ILE A 25 -6.53 22.97 -2.13
N ASP A 26 -6.39 21.71 -1.74
CA ASP A 26 -5.70 21.27 -0.53
C ASP A 26 -4.88 20.01 -0.82
N PRO A 27 -3.57 20.14 -1.09
CA PRO A 27 -2.70 18.99 -1.34
C PRO A 27 -2.63 18.01 -0.16
N ASP A 28 -2.80 18.47 1.08
CA ASP A 28 -2.71 17.63 2.26
C ASP A 28 -3.93 16.70 2.42
N ILE A 29 -5.00 16.93 1.65
CA ILE A 29 -6.21 16.10 1.68
C ILE A 29 -5.92 14.62 1.38
N ILE A 30 -4.85 14.33 0.61
CA ILE A 30 -4.40 12.97 0.29
C ILE A 30 -3.83 12.21 1.50
N HIS A 31 -3.56 12.92 2.61
CA HIS A 31 -3.09 12.38 3.88
C HIS A 31 -4.22 12.21 4.92
N THR A 32 -5.45 12.59 4.57
CA THR A 32 -6.62 12.41 5.45
C THR A 32 -6.76 10.95 5.88
N ARG A 33 -7.14 10.72 7.14
CA ARG A 33 -7.26 9.38 7.73
C ARG A 33 -8.72 8.95 7.84
N GLY A 34 -8.99 7.73 7.39
CA GLY A 34 -10.30 7.09 7.52
C GLY A 34 -10.47 6.40 8.87
N ALA A 35 -11.53 5.59 8.98
CA ALA A 35 -11.95 4.99 10.25
C ALA A 35 -10.93 4.00 10.82
N VAL A 36 -10.13 3.37 9.96
CA VAL A 36 -9.12 2.37 10.33
C VAL A 36 -7.70 2.85 10.02
N GLY A 37 -7.51 4.15 9.80
CA GLY A 37 -6.20 4.76 9.64
C GLY A 37 -5.63 4.74 8.22
N GLU A 38 -6.42 4.29 7.26
CA GLU A 38 -6.14 4.37 5.83
C GLU A 38 -6.01 5.82 5.36
N CYS A 39 -5.20 6.03 4.32
CA CYS A 39 -5.23 7.23 3.47
C CYS A 39 -5.96 6.92 2.15
N PRO A 40 -6.41 7.95 1.40
CA PRO A 40 -6.93 7.84 0.04
C PRO A 40 -6.14 6.88 -0.87
N ILE A 41 -4.80 6.91 -0.83
CA ILE A 41 -3.96 6.02 -1.66
C ILE A 41 -4.15 4.53 -1.34
N HIS A 42 -4.36 4.16 -0.07
CA HIS A 42 -4.62 2.78 0.32
C HIS A 42 -5.94 2.31 -0.29
N MET A 43 -6.95 3.17 -0.29
CA MET A 43 -8.26 2.85 -0.84
C MET A 43 -8.24 2.75 -2.37
N LEU A 44 -7.44 3.57 -3.06
CA LEU A 44 -7.21 3.43 -4.50
C LEU A 44 -6.63 2.04 -4.84
N PHE A 45 -5.63 1.58 -4.07
CA PHE A 45 -5.07 0.23 -4.23
C PHE A 45 -6.07 -0.87 -3.83
N LEU A 46 -6.84 -0.67 -2.75
CA LEU A 46 -7.78 -1.68 -2.25
C LEU A 46 -8.96 -1.90 -3.21
N TYR A 47 -9.57 -0.82 -3.73
CA TYR A 47 -10.63 -0.88 -4.73
C TYR A 47 -10.09 -1.38 -6.07
N GLY A 48 -9.05 -0.72 -6.58
CA GLY A 48 -8.12 -1.27 -7.56
C GLY A 48 -8.72 -1.73 -8.90
N SER A 49 -9.73 -1.01 -9.41
CA SER A 49 -10.00 -1.05 -10.86
C SER A 49 -8.90 -0.30 -11.62
N ASP A 50 -8.82 -0.49 -12.94
CA ASP A 50 -7.83 0.22 -13.77
C ASP A 50 -7.85 1.74 -13.56
N ALA A 51 -9.05 2.32 -13.44
CA ALA A 51 -9.22 3.75 -13.14
C ALA A 51 -8.64 4.14 -11.77
N HIS A 52 -8.82 3.33 -10.73
CA HIS A 52 -8.24 3.61 -9.41
C HIS A 52 -6.72 3.55 -9.45
N LEU A 53 -6.17 2.55 -10.15
CA LEU A 53 -4.72 2.36 -10.27
C LEU A 53 -4.06 3.44 -11.13
N GLU A 54 -4.73 3.92 -12.18
CA GLU A 54 -4.28 5.08 -12.97
C GLU A 54 -4.22 6.33 -12.08
N ILE A 55 -5.28 6.63 -11.34
CA ILE A 55 -5.32 7.76 -10.40
C ILE A 55 -4.22 7.63 -9.34
N ALA A 56 -4.01 6.44 -8.79
CA ALA A 56 -2.95 6.20 -7.82
C ALA A 56 -1.56 6.52 -8.41
N ARG A 57 -1.28 6.11 -9.65
CA ARG A 57 -0.01 6.43 -10.32
C ARG A 57 0.15 7.93 -10.50
N ASP A 58 -0.89 8.63 -10.95
CA ASP A 58 -0.84 10.08 -11.14
C ASP A 58 -0.54 10.81 -9.82
N LEU A 59 -1.20 10.41 -8.73
CA LEU A 59 -0.96 10.97 -7.40
C LEU A 59 0.45 10.67 -6.89
N ILE A 60 0.97 9.46 -7.11
CA ILE A 60 2.32 9.08 -6.71
C ILE A 60 3.38 9.87 -7.51
N ILE A 61 3.16 10.08 -8.81
CA ILE A 61 4.05 10.91 -9.63
C ILE A 61 4.05 12.35 -9.14
N ARG A 62 2.87 12.89 -8.80
CA ARG A 62 2.72 14.27 -8.34
C ARG A 62 3.20 14.49 -6.90
N PHE A 63 3.01 13.51 -6.03
CA PHE A 63 3.34 13.54 -4.60
C PHE A 63 4.07 12.25 -4.16
N PRO A 64 5.35 12.06 -4.54
CA PRO A 64 6.08 10.82 -4.29
C PRO A 64 6.08 10.35 -2.84
N PHE A 65 6.10 11.29 -1.88
CA PHE A 65 6.07 10.98 -0.45
C PHE A 65 4.82 10.18 -0.02
N ILE A 66 3.72 10.20 -0.77
CA ILE A 66 2.50 9.45 -0.41
C ILE A 66 2.70 7.93 -0.37
N VAL A 67 3.74 7.39 -1.02
CA VAL A 67 4.04 5.94 -0.96
C VAL A 67 4.50 5.49 0.42
N THR A 68 4.96 6.43 1.25
CA THR A 68 5.46 6.17 2.62
C THR A 68 4.34 5.89 3.63
N GLN A 69 3.09 6.11 3.23
CA GLN A 69 1.96 6.05 4.14
C GLN A 69 1.66 4.60 4.54
N ILE A 70 1.35 4.41 5.81
CA ILE A 70 0.87 3.17 6.40
C ILE A 70 -0.52 3.37 7.01
N TYR A 71 -1.28 2.30 7.18
CA TYR A 71 -2.41 2.27 8.12
C TYR A 71 -1.90 2.56 9.53
N ASN A 72 -2.58 3.46 10.25
CA ASN A 72 -2.12 3.96 11.56
C ASN A 72 -3.04 3.63 12.74
N LYS A 73 -3.98 2.69 12.57
CA LYS A 73 -4.88 2.21 13.64
C LYS A 73 -4.66 0.73 13.92
N PRO A 74 -5.05 0.23 15.12
CA PRO A 74 -4.65 -1.09 15.60
C PRO A 74 -4.96 -2.26 14.66
N ILE A 75 -6.09 -2.25 13.95
CA ILE A 75 -6.52 -3.40 13.15
C ILE A 75 -5.54 -3.71 12.02
N TYR A 76 -5.10 -2.70 11.27
CA TYR A 76 -4.25 -2.86 10.08
C TYR A 76 -2.89 -2.16 10.22
N TYR A 77 -2.50 -1.81 11.44
CA TYR A 77 -1.32 -0.99 11.71
C TYR A 77 -0.09 -1.45 10.92
N GLY A 78 0.57 -0.51 10.25
CA GLY A 78 1.82 -0.76 9.52
C GLY A 78 1.67 -1.28 8.09
N GLU A 79 0.47 -1.73 7.69
CA GLU A 79 0.21 -2.10 6.30
C GLU A 79 0.39 -0.89 5.37
N ASN A 80 1.13 -1.06 4.28
CA ASN A 80 1.34 -0.03 3.25
C ASN A 80 0.74 -0.48 1.90
N ILE A 81 0.82 0.39 0.89
CA ILE A 81 0.30 0.10 -0.45
C ILE A 81 1.01 -1.08 -1.15
N LEU A 82 2.25 -1.41 -0.78
CA LEU A 82 2.98 -2.55 -1.35
C LEU A 82 2.40 -3.88 -0.84
N HIS A 83 2.06 -3.97 0.45
CA HIS A 83 1.33 -5.14 1.00
C HIS A 83 0.01 -5.36 0.25
N ILE A 84 -0.81 -4.31 0.11
CA ILE A 84 -2.09 -4.38 -0.59
C ILE A 84 -1.88 -4.84 -2.05
N ALA A 85 -0.92 -4.25 -2.76
CA ALA A 85 -0.62 -4.60 -4.14
C ALA A 85 -0.25 -6.08 -4.32
N ILE A 86 0.49 -6.64 -3.34
CA ILE A 86 0.85 -8.06 -3.34
C ILE A 86 -0.39 -8.93 -3.10
N VAL A 87 -1.20 -8.64 -2.09
CA VAL A 87 -2.45 -9.39 -1.84
C VAL A 87 -3.37 -9.35 -3.06
N LYS A 88 -3.43 -8.20 -3.74
CA LYS A 88 -4.25 -7.97 -4.94
C LYS A 88 -3.60 -8.48 -6.23
N ARG A 89 -2.38 -9.03 -6.18
CA ARG A 89 -1.61 -9.58 -7.31
C ARG A 89 -1.34 -8.56 -8.43
N TYR A 90 -1.08 -7.31 -8.07
CA TYR A 90 -0.78 -6.23 -9.01
C TYR A 90 0.69 -6.20 -9.44
N THR A 91 1.16 -7.28 -10.08
CA THR A 91 2.59 -7.47 -10.40
C THR A 91 3.22 -6.30 -11.15
N THR A 92 2.55 -5.78 -12.18
CA THR A 92 3.03 -4.61 -12.94
C THR A 92 3.11 -3.35 -12.08
N MET A 93 2.17 -3.16 -11.15
CA MET A 93 2.19 -2.01 -10.24
C MET A 93 3.33 -2.15 -9.22
N VAL A 94 3.55 -3.35 -8.69
CA VAL A 94 4.67 -3.65 -7.78
C VAL A 94 6.01 -3.39 -8.46
N GLU A 95 6.22 -3.93 -9.66
CA GLU A 95 7.46 -3.66 -10.40
C GLU A 95 7.62 -2.17 -10.71
N TRP A 96 6.55 -1.46 -11.09
CA TRP A 96 6.61 -0.02 -11.32
C TRP A 96 6.97 0.77 -10.05
N LEU A 97 6.37 0.47 -8.90
CA LEU A 97 6.66 1.15 -7.64
C LEU A 97 8.14 1.03 -7.25
N LEU A 98 8.75 -0.13 -7.50
CA LEU A 98 10.12 -0.42 -7.08
C LEU A 98 11.17 -0.01 -8.11
N SER A 99 10.83 -0.04 -9.40
CA SER A 99 11.73 0.33 -10.51
C SER A 99 11.75 1.82 -10.83
N ASN A 100 10.74 2.58 -10.41
CA ASN A 100 10.65 4.00 -10.72
C ASN A 100 11.74 4.80 -9.99
N GLU A 101 12.62 5.44 -10.76
CA GLU A 101 13.75 6.24 -10.27
C GLU A 101 13.30 7.38 -9.34
N HIS A 102 12.13 7.97 -9.59
CA HIS A 102 11.58 9.03 -8.73
C HIS A 102 11.18 8.53 -7.33
N LEU A 103 11.06 7.22 -7.13
CA LEU A 103 10.69 6.60 -5.86
C LEU A 103 11.90 5.96 -5.15
N GLU A 104 13.10 6.10 -5.70
CA GLU A 104 14.32 5.48 -5.16
C GLU A 104 14.53 5.77 -3.67
N SER A 105 14.34 7.01 -3.23
CA SER A 105 14.50 7.42 -1.84
C SER A 105 13.47 6.79 -0.88
N TYR A 106 12.35 6.28 -1.40
CA TYR A 106 11.27 5.67 -0.61
C TYR A 106 11.22 4.15 -0.74
N ARG A 107 11.96 3.57 -1.68
CA ARG A 107 11.95 2.14 -2.01
C ARG A 107 12.20 1.28 -0.78
N GLN A 108 13.23 1.60 0.01
CA GLN A 108 13.54 0.84 1.22
C GLN A 108 12.40 0.91 2.24
N GLN A 109 11.80 2.08 2.44
CA GLN A 109 10.65 2.20 3.34
C GLN A 109 9.44 1.38 2.89
N LEU A 110 9.21 1.26 1.58
CA LEU A 110 8.17 0.38 1.05
C LEU A 110 8.47 -1.09 1.35
N LEU A 111 9.72 -1.52 1.12
CA LEU A 111 10.18 -2.91 1.25
C LEU A 111 10.29 -3.39 2.70
N THR A 112 10.61 -2.49 3.64
CA THR A 112 10.83 -2.84 5.05
C THR A 112 9.65 -2.52 5.96
N ALA A 113 8.52 -2.05 5.41
CA ALA A 113 7.32 -1.83 6.20
C ALA A 113 6.82 -3.14 6.81
N THR A 114 6.33 -3.09 8.04
CA THR A 114 5.83 -4.27 8.77
C THR A 114 4.36 -4.10 9.10
N ALA A 115 3.50 -4.97 8.58
CA ALA A 115 2.09 -5.05 8.92
C ALA A 115 1.90 -5.82 10.25
N THR A 116 1.78 -5.08 11.36
CA THR A 116 1.73 -5.64 12.74
C THR A 116 0.38 -5.40 13.42
N GLY A 117 -0.64 -5.00 12.65
CA GLY A 117 -1.99 -4.80 13.15
C GLY A 117 -2.62 -6.09 13.68
N ASP A 118 -3.67 -5.97 14.50
CA ASP A 118 -4.38 -7.11 15.10
C ASP A 118 -4.86 -8.14 14.07
N PHE A 119 -5.13 -7.70 12.83
CA PHE A 119 -5.51 -8.57 11.72
C PHE A 119 -4.38 -9.47 11.22
N PHE A 120 -3.12 -9.05 11.39
CA PHE A 120 -1.91 -9.70 10.88
C PHE A 120 -1.12 -10.43 11.96
N LYS A 121 -1.70 -10.68 13.14
CA LYS A 121 -1.02 -11.39 14.23
C LYS A 121 -0.96 -12.90 13.98
N ILE A 122 0.06 -13.54 14.53
CA ILE A 122 0.18 -15.00 14.57
C ILE A 122 -1.12 -15.62 15.09
N GLY A 123 -1.60 -16.66 14.40
CA GLY A 123 -2.85 -17.36 14.71
C GLY A 123 -4.10 -16.75 14.07
N GLN A 124 -4.00 -15.58 13.42
CA GLN A 124 -5.07 -15.10 12.54
C GLN A 124 -5.01 -15.77 11.17
N PRO A 125 -6.15 -15.95 10.47
CA PRO A 125 -6.19 -16.51 9.11
C PRO A 125 -5.37 -15.70 8.07
N SER A 126 -5.08 -14.43 8.39
CA SER A 126 -4.38 -13.49 7.52
C SER A 126 -2.93 -13.26 7.93
N TYR A 127 -2.35 -14.16 8.73
CA TYR A 127 -0.93 -14.11 9.03
C TYR A 127 -0.10 -14.54 7.81
N TYR A 128 0.63 -13.59 7.23
CA TYR A 128 1.48 -13.80 6.05
C TYR A 128 2.95 -13.43 6.33
N GLY A 129 3.35 -13.44 7.60
CA GLY A 129 4.49 -12.66 8.06
C GLY A 129 4.14 -11.18 8.16
N GLU A 130 5.16 -10.33 8.35
CA GLU A 130 4.97 -8.89 8.55
C GLU A 130 5.39 -8.05 7.33
N THR A 131 6.33 -8.54 6.52
CA THR A 131 6.96 -7.76 5.43
C THR A 131 6.27 -8.00 4.07
N PRO A 132 6.44 -7.11 3.08
CA PRO A 132 6.00 -7.36 1.71
C PRO A 132 6.55 -8.67 1.13
N LEU A 133 7.82 -8.99 1.41
CA LEU A 133 8.42 -10.26 0.99
C LEU A 133 7.72 -11.46 1.64
N GLY A 134 7.44 -11.39 2.95
CA GLY A 134 6.67 -12.41 3.66
C GLY A 134 5.29 -12.63 3.01
N PHE A 135 4.58 -11.54 2.70
CA PHE A 135 3.28 -11.60 2.03
C PHE A 135 3.37 -12.30 0.66
N ALA A 136 4.39 -12.00 -0.15
CA ALA A 136 4.58 -12.63 -1.45
C ALA A 136 4.88 -14.14 -1.32
N CYS A 137 5.73 -14.52 -0.36
CA CYS A 137 6.05 -15.91 -0.05
C CYS A 137 4.81 -16.69 0.42
N CYS A 138 4.10 -16.19 1.43
CA CYS A 138 2.93 -16.85 2.01
C CYS A 138 1.74 -16.96 1.05
N THR A 139 1.69 -16.12 0.02
CA THR A 139 0.64 -16.15 -1.02
C THR A 139 1.07 -16.86 -2.30
N ASN A 140 2.23 -17.54 -2.30
CA ASN A 140 2.81 -18.29 -3.41
C ASN A 140 2.95 -17.47 -4.71
N GLN A 141 3.52 -16.26 -4.60
CA GLN A 141 3.74 -15.36 -5.75
C GLN A 141 5.22 -15.25 -6.08
N TRP A 142 5.77 -16.27 -6.74
CA TRP A 142 7.21 -16.34 -7.05
C TRP A 142 7.71 -15.16 -7.90
N ASP A 143 6.95 -14.73 -8.90
CA ASP A 143 7.30 -13.55 -9.70
C ASP A 143 7.43 -12.29 -8.82
N MET A 144 6.56 -12.14 -7.80
CA MET A 144 6.65 -11.02 -6.85
C MET A 144 7.87 -11.17 -5.94
N VAL A 145 8.17 -12.39 -5.48
CA VAL A 145 9.38 -12.67 -4.68
C VAL A 145 10.63 -12.26 -5.45
N GLU A 146 10.75 -12.66 -6.72
CA GLU A 146 11.87 -12.29 -7.59
C GLU A 146 11.98 -10.77 -7.77
N ILE A 147 10.86 -10.08 -8.02
CA ILE A 147 10.83 -8.62 -8.15
C ILE A 147 11.28 -7.96 -6.85
N LEU A 148 10.75 -8.38 -5.70
CA LEU A 148 11.09 -7.79 -4.40
C LEU A 148 12.57 -7.96 -4.07
N LEU A 149 13.12 -9.16 -4.26
CA LEU A 149 14.55 -9.44 -4.05
C LEU A 149 15.44 -8.64 -5.00
N LYS A 150 15.06 -8.54 -6.29
CA LYS A 150 15.76 -7.72 -7.28
C LYS A 150 15.91 -6.26 -6.86
N TYR A 151 14.92 -5.72 -6.15
CA TYR A 151 14.92 -4.32 -5.70
C TYR A 151 15.39 -4.13 -4.25
N GLY A 152 15.97 -5.17 -3.63
CA GLY A 152 16.65 -5.08 -2.35
C GLY A 152 15.76 -5.34 -1.14
N ALA A 153 14.71 -6.17 -1.28
CA ALA A 153 14.06 -6.77 -0.13
C ALA A 153 15.07 -7.67 0.61
N ASP A 154 15.11 -7.54 1.94
CA ASP A 154 15.94 -8.38 2.77
C ASP A 154 15.31 -9.76 2.94
N MET A 155 16.02 -10.80 2.50
CA MET A 155 15.60 -12.19 2.60
C MET A 155 15.61 -12.69 4.05
N ASP A 156 16.48 -12.10 4.87
CA ASP A 156 16.67 -12.47 6.27
C ASP A 156 15.87 -11.55 7.20
N ALA A 157 14.92 -10.77 6.66
CA ALA A 157 14.04 -9.92 7.45
C ALA A 157 13.19 -10.80 8.39
N VAL A 158 13.62 -10.87 9.64
CA VAL A 158 12.90 -11.56 10.72
C VAL A 158 11.68 -10.76 11.11
N SER A 159 10.55 -11.43 11.30
CA SER A 159 9.41 -10.79 11.96
C SER A 159 9.84 -10.38 13.36
N LYS A 160 9.39 -9.22 13.84
CA LYS A 160 9.74 -8.74 15.20
C LYS A 160 9.18 -9.65 16.30
N GLU A 161 8.34 -10.60 15.93
CA GLU A 161 7.75 -11.62 16.80
C GLU A 161 8.55 -12.95 16.80
N GLU A 162 9.86 -12.93 16.51
CA GLU A 162 10.75 -14.11 16.55
C GLU A 162 10.41 -15.12 17.67
N ASN A 163 9.73 -16.19 17.26
CA ASN A 163 9.97 -17.61 17.59
C ASN A 163 8.71 -18.37 17.16
N ILE A 164 8.75 -19.04 16.01
CA ILE A 164 8.19 -20.40 15.83
C ILE A 164 8.80 -20.97 14.54
N GLU A 165 9.46 -22.11 14.70
CA GLU A 165 9.83 -23.04 13.63
C GLU A 165 8.59 -23.34 12.78
N CYS A 166 8.75 -23.22 11.46
CA CYS A 166 7.76 -23.68 10.48
C CYS A 166 7.44 -25.18 10.63
#